data_AF-A0A0U5JI93-F1
#
_entry.id   AF-A0A0U5JI93-F1
#
_cell.length_a   1.000
_cell.length_b   1.000
_cell.length_c   1.000
_cell.angle_alpha   90.00
_cell.angle_beta   90.00
_cell.angle_gamma   90.00
#
_symmetry.space_group_name_H-M   'P 1'
#
loop_
_entity.id
_entity.type
_entity.pdbx_description
1 polymer ?
#
loop_
_entity_poly.entity_id
_entity_poly.type
_entity_poly.pdbx_seq_one_letter_code
_entity_poly.pdbx_strand_id
1 'polypeptide(L)'
;MRVIGTLNDEKKGLTFSLFLHQKGIEHQLEMQPNTDWGSPDYGSSICKIWIQDEDQVEDAIKWYNLFKEHPLDPIFHASQPLAAQDFAVLSSSNRNAPPSPPASSKPTKLAGWENQPMGWMTRGFLIICCLLFLATQLIKSSSTAPNNVAVLSIVSSPVDKTLLYDYPQFYELVDRFIRFYGYEGLENTKDLPNEAQALLQKIEHTPFWQGFYHLALSEGFQNLFQGNFGAPLFEKISEGQVWRLFSPALLHGDIFHLFFNMLWLIVLGKQIEQRMSKGRYLLFILVAGIFSNTAQYLMSGPNFVGFSGILCAMLTFIWVRQQQAPWEGYQLDRLTISFMLIFIIGMALLQSLSFFVEKFFDLGMSPNIANTAHLSGAFIGLLLGRLNFFSWRHT
;
A
#
# COMPACT_ATOMS: atom_id res chain seq x y z
N MET A 1 -27.43 13.64 -16.95
CA MET A 1 -26.25 14.34 -17.51
C MET A 1 -25.35 13.36 -18.22
N ARG A 2 -25.09 13.55 -19.51
CA ARG A 2 -24.28 12.66 -20.36
C ARG A 2 -23.23 13.44 -21.14
N VAL A 3 -21.99 12.92 -21.20
CA VAL A 3 -20.94 13.51 -22.04
C VAL A 3 -21.21 13.15 -23.50
N ILE A 4 -21.23 14.16 -24.36
CA ILE A 4 -21.40 13.97 -25.81
C ILE A 4 -20.08 14.06 -26.58
N GLY A 5 -19.05 14.68 -26.01
CA GLY A 5 -17.73 14.72 -26.62
C GLY A 5 -16.71 15.64 -25.94
N THR A 6 -15.49 15.61 -26.48
CA THR A 6 -14.33 16.39 -26.03
C THR A 6 -13.75 17.21 -27.17
N LEU A 7 -13.39 18.47 -26.91
CA LEU A 7 -12.69 19.35 -27.84
C LEU A 7 -11.34 19.75 -27.25
N ASN A 8 -10.28 19.75 -28.06
CA ASN A 8 -8.90 20.02 -27.60
C ASN A 8 -8.53 21.53 -27.66
N ASP A 9 -9.51 22.40 -27.78
CA ASP A 9 -9.32 23.84 -27.95
C ASP A 9 -10.42 24.60 -27.19
N GLU A 10 -10.00 25.53 -26.34
CA GLU A 10 -10.86 26.39 -25.52
C GLU A 10 -11.83 27.23 -26.37
N LYS A 11 -11.35 27.79 -27.48
CA LYS A 11 -12.19 28.62 -28.36
C LYS A 11 -13.28 27.77 -29.00
N LYS A 12 -12.95 26.56 -29.44
CA LYS A 12 -13.92 25.62 -30.01
C LYS A 12 -14.96 25.20 -28.96
N GLY A 13 -14.52 24.95 -27.72
CA GLY A 13 -15.41 24.64 -26.60
C GLY A 13 -16.42 25.76 -26.34
N LEU A 14 -15.96 27.01 -26.29
CA LEU A 14 -16.82 28.19 -26.08
C LEU A 14 -17.76 28.44 -27.24
N THR A 15 -17.29 28.38 -28.49
CA THR A 15 -18.13 28.55 -29.69
C THR A 15 -19.27 27.53 -29.70
N PHE A 16 -18.96 26.26 -29.46
CA PHE A 16 -19.99 25.22 -29.50
C PHE A 16 -20.97 25.33 -28.32
N SER A 17 -20.48 25.72 -27.13
CA SER A 17 -21.33 25.99 -25.97
C SER A 17 -22.32 27.14 -26.24
N LEU A 18 -21.85 28.23 -26.84
CA LEU A 18 -22.72 29.35 -27.26
C LEU A 18 -23.77 28.90 -28.29
N PHE A 19 -23.40 28.07 -29.25
CA PHE A 19 -24.33 27.50 -30.22
C PHE A 19 -25.40 26.60 -29.56
N LEU A 20 -25.02 25.70 -28.64
CA LEU A 20 -25.97 24.87 -27.91
C LEU A 20 -26.94 25.72 -27.09
N HIS A 21 -26.44 26.79 -26.46
CA HIS A 21 -27.28 27.75 -25.75
C HIS A 21 -28.29 28.43 -26.69
N GLN A 22 -27.87 28.85 -27.90
CA GLN A 22 -28.78 29.42 -28.91
C GLN A 22 -29.84 28.41 -29.39
N LYS A 23 -29.51 27.11 -29.41
CA LYS A 23 -30.45 26.03 -29.74
C LYS A 23 -31.38 25.65 -28.59
N GLY A 24 -31.24 26.26 -27.41
CA GLY A 24 -32.03 25.94 -26.23
C GLY A 24 -31.67 24.58 -25.61
N ILE A 25 -30.46 24.07 -25.89
CA ILE A 25 -29.99 22.79 -25.35
C ILE A 25 -29.28 23.04 -24.02
N GLU A 26 -29.80 22.44 -22.95
CA GLU A 26 -29.23 22.55 -21.61
C GLU A 26 -27.95 21.73 -21.49
N HIS A 27 -26.83 22.42 -21.23
CA HIS A 27 -25.51 21.80 -21.22
C HIS A 27 -24.59 22.41 -20.16
N GLN A 28 -23.48 21.72 -19.89
CA GLN A 28 -22.39 22.16 -19.04
C GLN A 28 -21.06 21.95 -19.76
N LEU A 29 -20.23 23.00 -19.81
CA LEU A 29 -18.88 22.97 -20.37
C LEU A 29 -17.86 22.83 -19.23
N GLU A 30 -17.06 21.77 -19.27
CA GLU A 30 -16.00 21.52 -18.30
C GLU A 30 -14.64 21.61 -18.99
N MET A 31 -13.81 22.56 -18.57
CA MET A 31 -12.46 22.76 -19.12
C MET A 31 -11.41 22.22 -18.16
N GLN A 32 -10.52 21.39 -18.67
CA GLN A 32 -9.38 20.84 -17.92
C GLN A 32 -8.13 20.90 -18.79
N PRO A 33 -6.95 21.19 -18.23
CA PRO A 33 -5.70 21.13 -19.00
C PRO A 33 -5.40 19.69 -19.42
N ASN A 34 -4.87 19.52 -20.63
CA ASN A 34 -4.38 18.26 -21.15
C ASN A 34 -3.09 17.90 -20.40
N THR A 35 -3.19 16.96 -19.47
CA THR A 35 -2.08 16.46 -18.65
C THR A 35 -1.45 15.18 -19.22
N ASP A 36 -1.82 14.78 -20.45
CA ASP A 36 -1.30 13.59 -21.12
C ASP A 36 0.12 13.82 -21.67
N TRP A 37 1.12 13.50 -20.86
CA TRP A 37 2.54 13.68 -21.22
C TRP A 37 2.95 12.65 -22.29
N GLY A 38 3.06 13.14 -23.53
CA GLY A 38 3.29 12.35 -24.74
C GLY A 38 2.36 12.72 -25.90
N SER A 39 1.26 13.43 -25.60
CA SER A 39 0.39 14.03 -26.60
C SER A 39 1.08 15.24 -27.26
N PRO A 40 0.93 15.45 -28.58
CA PRO A 40 1.38 16.69 -29.23
C PRO A 40 0.69 17.95 -28.66
N ASP A 41 -0.43 17.77 -27.95
CA ASP A 41 -1.26 18.84 -27.41
C ASP A 41 -1.13 18.97 -25.87
N TYR A 42 -0.03 18.53 -25.26
CA TYR A 42 0.21 18.66 -23.82
C TYR A 42 0.14 20.13 -23.36
N GLY A 43 -0.66 20.40 -22.33
CA GLY A 43 -0.92 21.75 -21.82
C GLY A 43 -2.06 22.51 -22.53
N SER A 44 -2.64 21.97 -23.61
CA SER A 44 -3.86 22.53 -24.23
C SER A 44 -5.10 22.33 -23.35
N SER A 45 -6.15 23.15 -23.52
CA SER A 45 -7.41 22.99 -22.79
C SER A 45 -8.30 21.92 -23.43
N ILE A 46 -8.58 20.84 -22.70
CA ILE A 46 -9.61 19.85 -23.04
C ILE A 46 -10.95 20.33 -22.52
N CYS A 47 -11.92 20.47 -23.41
CA CYS A 47 -13.28 20.90 -23.12
C CYS A 47 -14.24 19.72 -23.26
N LYS A 48 -14.82 19.26 -22.15
CA LYS A 48 -15.88 18.25 -22.10
C LYS A 48 -17.25 18.92 -22.12
N ILE A 49 -18.14 18.45 -22.99
CA ILE A 49 -19.51 18.96 -23.11
C ILE A 49 -20.48 17.93 -22.54
N TRP A 50 -21.22 18.34 -21.52
CA TRP A 50 -22.22 17.54 -20.84
C TRP A 50 -23.62 18.04 -21.19
N ILE A 51 -24.53 17.16 -21.59
CA ILE A 51 -25.95 17.51 -21.82
C ILE A 51 -26.76 17.08 -20.60
N GLN A 52 -27.64 17.96 -20.12
CA GLN A 52 -28.37 17.73 -18.88
C GLN A 52 -29.55 16.77 -19.07
N ASP A 53 -30.37 17.05 -20.09
CA ASP A 53 -31.56 16.30 -20.47
C ASP A 53 -31.22 15.14 -21.43
N GLU A 54 -31.67 13.92 -21.11
CA GLU A 54 -31.45 12.74 -21.96
C GLU A 54 -32.17 12.87 -23.31
N ASP A 55 -33.32 13.54 -23.36
CA ASP A 55 -34.12 13.67 -24.58
C ASP A 55 -33.43 14.56 -25.63
N GLN A 56 -32.48 15.41 -25.20
CA GLN A 56 -31.71 16.32 -26.07
C GLN A 56 -30.36 15.75 -26.51
N VAL A 57 -29.96 14.57 -25.98
CA VAL A 57 -28.62 14.00 -26.24
C VAL A 57 -28.42 13.64 -27.71
N GLU A 58 -29.40 13.02 -28.36
CA GLU A 58 -29.25 12.57 -29.75
C GLU A 58 -29.05 13.74 -30.71
N ASP A 59 -29.80 14.81 -30.53
CA ASP A 59 -29.67 16.01 -31.35
C ASP A 59 -28.38 16.77 -31.04
N ALA A 60 -27.96 16.82 -29.78
CA ALA A 60 -26.68 17.42 -29.41
C ALA A 60 -25.49 16.64 -29.98
N ILE A 61 -25.57 15.30 -30.07
CA ILE A 61 -24.54 14.47 -30.72
C ILE A 61 -24.46 14.77 -32.22
N LYS A 62 -25.60 14.93 -32.91
CA LYS A 62 -25.63 15.30 -34.34
C LYS A 62 -24.92 16.65 -34.56
N TRP A 63 -25.25 17.65 -33.74
CA TRP A 63 -24.60 18.97 -33.80
C TRP A 63 -23.11 18.90 -33.46
N TYR A 64 -22.73 18.09 -32.48
CA TYR A 64 -21.33 17.91 -32.09
C TYR A 64 -20.51 17.28 -33.22
N ASN A 65 -21.04 16.26 -33.88
CA ASN A 65 -20.36 15.63 -35.03
C ASN A 65 -20.21 16.62 -36.19
N LEU A 66 -21.26 17.38 -36.51
CA LEU A 66 -21.21 18.41 -37.56
C LEU A 66 -20.20 19.52 -37.23
N PHE A 67 -20.15 19.97 -35.99
CA PHE A 67 -19.17 20.96 -35.53
C PHE A 67 -17.74 20.44 -35.57
N LYS A 68 -17.53 19.15 -35.27
CA LYS A 68 -16.21 18.52 -35.33
C LYS A 68 -15.68 18.45 -36.76
N GLU A 69 -16.55 18.20 -37.74
CA GLU A 69 -16.20 18.14 -39.16
C GLU A 69 -16.04 19.55 -39.77
N HIS A 70 -16.89 20.50 -39.38
CA HIS A 70 -16.94 21.85 -39.95
C HIS A 70 -16.97 22.97 -38.87
N PRO A 71 -15.90 23.15 -38.08
CA PRO A 71 -15.90 24.07 -36.93
C PRO A 71 -15.95 25.57 -37.30
N LEU A 72 -15.68 25.90 -38.56
CA LEU A 72 -15.70 27.27 -39.10
C LEU A 72 -17.00 27.59 -39.84
N ASP A 73 -17.96 26.67 -39.87
CA ASP A 73 -19.23 26.89 -40.55
C ASP A 73 -19.97 28.10 -39.92
N PRO A 74 -20.41 29.09 -40.72
CA PRO A 74 -21.14 30.26 -40.25
C PRO A 74 -22.33 29.95 -39.33
N ILE A 75 -22.94 28.76 -39.44
CA ILE A 75 -24.04 28.33 -38.58
C ILE A 75 -23.66 28.31 -37.08
N PHE A 76 -22.39 28.10 -36.75
CA PHE A 76 -21.88 28.07 -35.37
C PHE A 76 -21.37 29.43 -34.87
N HIS A 77 -21.27 30.41 -35.76
CA HIS A 77 -20.69 31.74 -35.47
C HIS A 77 -21.68 32.90 -35.69
N ALA A 78 -22.92 32.59 -36.09
CA ALA A 78 -23.94 33.59 -36.35
C ALA A 78 -24.33 34.33 -35.05
N SER A 79 -23.97 35.61 -34.99
CA SER A 79 -24.33 36.54 -33.92
C SER A 79 -25.58 37.33 -34.30
N GLN A 80 -26.73 37.00 -33.72
CA GLN A 80 -27.77 38.02 -33.49
C GLN A 80 -27.70 38.44 -32.01
N PRO A 81 -27.47 39.73 -31.70
CA PRO A 81 -27.37 40.21 -30.33
C PRO A 81 -28.76 40.52 -29.77
N LEU A 82 -29.11 39.96 -28.60
CA LEU A 82 -30.21 40.50 -27.79
C LEU A 82 -29.69 41.72 -27.02
N ALA A 83 -30.37 42.85 -27.18
CA ALA A 83 -30.02 44.12 -26.58
C ALA A 83 -30.23 44.09 -25.06
N ALA A 84 -29.45 44.89 -24.32
CA ALA A 84 -29.49 45.00 -22.86
C ALA A 84 -30.83 45.48 -22.25
N GLN A 85 -31.88 45.69 -23.06
CA GLN A 85 -33.23 46.03 -22.60
C GLN A 85 -34.12 44.80 -22.32
N ASP A 86 -33.77 43.60 -22.81
CA ASP A 86 -34.56 42.39 -22.54
C ASP A 86 -34.26 41.75 -21.17
N PHE A 87 -33.17 42.17 -20.51
CA PHE A 87 -32.81 41.72 -19.16
C PHE A 87 -33.72 42.28 -18.04
N ALA A 88 -34.52 43.31 -18.33
CA ALA A 88 -35.42 43.91 -17.35
C ALA A 88 -36.85 43.32 -17.37
N VAL A 89 -37.19 42.47 -18.35
CA VAL A 89 -38.55 41.89 -18.46
C VAL A 89 -38.65 40.52 -17.79
N LEU A 90 -37.54 39.81 -17.59
CA LEU A 90 -37.54 38.49 -16.92
C LEU A 90 -37.47 38.54 -15.39
N SER A 91 -37.38 39.72 -14.77
CA SER A 91 -37.34 39.87 -13.30
C SER A 91 -38.70 40.15 -12.66
N SER A 92 -39.83 39.97 -13.36
CA SER A 92 -41.17 40.30 -12.81
C SER A 92 -42.24 39.19 -12.83
N SER A 93 -41.94 37.97 -13.28
CA SER A 93 -42.88 36.84 -13.22
C SER A 93 -42.39 35.70 -12.31
N ASN A 94 -42.12 36.02 -11.04
CA ASN A 94 -42.08 34.99 -10.00
C ASN A 94 -42.94 35.41 -8.81
N ARG A 95 -44.26 35.28 -8.97
CA ARG A 95 -45.18 35.11 -7.84
C ARG A 95 -45.83 33.75 -8.05
N ASN A 96 -45.65 32.86 -7.07
CA ASN A 96 -46.26 31.52 -6.93
C ASN A 96 -45.38 30.29 -7.26
N ALA A 97 -44.08 30.35 -7.00
CA ALA A 97 -43.30 29.12 -6.76
C ALA A 97 -43.23 28.84 -5.24
N PRO A 98 -43.51 27.61 -4.76
CA PRO A 98 -43.34 27.26 -3.36
C PRO A 98 -41.86 27.42 -2.95
N PRO A 99 -41.57 27.76 -1.68
CA PRO A 99 -40.23 28.14 -1.27
C PRO A 99 -39.27 26.96 -1.44
N SER A 100 -38.25 27.18 -2.27
CA SER A 100 -37.10 26.30 -2.39
C SER A 100 -36.48 26.08 -1.01
N PRO A 101 -36.08 24.85 -0.65
CA PRO A 101 -35.33 24.62 0.59
C PRO A 101 -34.07 25.48 0.57
N PRO A 102 -33.62 26.01 1.73
CA PRO A 102 -32.50 26.94 1.79
C PRO A 102 -31.27 26.29 1.16
N ALA A 103 -30.57 27.07 0.34
CA ALA A 103 -29.33 26.71 -0.33
C ALA A 103 -28.28 26.24 0.70
N SER A 104 -28.27 24.94 1.00
CA SER A 104 -27.25 24.34 1.86
C SER A 104 -26.02 24.05 1.01
N SER A 105 -24.98 24.81 1.30
CA SER A 105 -23.57 24.66 0.90
C SER A 105 -23.28 24.73 -0.61
N LYS A 106 -22.46 25.74 -0.97
CA LYS A 106 -21.55 25.70 -2.12
C LYS A 106 -21.02 24.26 -2.31
N PRO A 107 -20.85 23.75 -3.55
CA PRO A 107 -20.11 22.50 -3.74
C PRO A 107 -18.76 22.71 -3.05
N THR A 108 -18.59 22.03 -1.93
CA THR A 108 -17.33 22.07 -1.21
C THR A 108 -16.36 21.48 -2.21
N LYS A 109 -15.34 22.24 -2.66
CA LYS A 109 -14.17 21.61 -3.30
C LYS A 109 -13.79 20.50 -2.34
N LEU A 110 -14.09 19.24 -2.67
CA LEU A 110 -13.68 18.09 -1.88
C LEU A 110 -12.17 18.27 -1.79
N ALA A 111 -11.69 18.69 -0.61
CA ALA A 111 -10.27 18.84 -0.39
C ALA A 111 -9.68 17.48 -0.77
N GLY A 112 -8.77 17.47 -1.74
CA GLY A 112 -8.13 16.23 -2.19
C GLY A 112 -7.65 15.45 -0.98
N TRP A 113 -7.61 14.12 -1.07
CA TRP A 113 -7.19 13.25 0.04
C TRP A 113 -5.85 13.69 0.67
N GLU A 114 -5.00 14.38 -0.09
CA GLU A 114 -3.78 15.08 0.31
C GLU A 114 -3.99 16.12 1.44
N ASN A 115 -5.05 16.91 1.37
CA ASN A 115 -5.35 18.02 2.30
C ASN A 115 -6.16 17.59 3.54
N GLN A 116 -6.71 16.39 3.53
CA GLN A 116 -7.45 15.85 4.68
C GLN A 116 -6.47 15.48 5.81
N PRO A 117 -6.83 15.63 7.09
CA PRO A 117 -5.96 15.21 8.18
C PRO A 117 -5.80 13.69 8.21
N MET A 118 -4.65 13.22 8.70
CA MET A 118 -4.41 11.79 8.86
C MET A 118 -5.37 11.20 9.90
N GLY A 119 -5.93 10.03 9.60
CA GLY A 119 -6.77 9.32 10.55
C GLY A 119 -5.99 8.89 11.80
N TRP A 120 -6.71 8.58 12.87
CA TRP A 120 -6.11 8.32 14.18
C TRP A 120 -5.45 6.93 14.23
N MET A 121 -5.90 5.97 13.42
CA MET A 121 -5.33 4.62 13.39
C MET A 121 -3.99 4.62 12.66
N THR A 122 -3.92 5.26 11.48
CA THR A 122 -2.67 5.41 10.73
C THR A 122 -1.63 6.15 11.58
N ARG A 123 -2.04 7.21 12.28
CA ARG A 123 -1.19 7.90 13.27
C ARG A 123 -0.76 6.99 14.41
N GLY A 124 -1.67 6.17 14.94
CA GLY A 124 -1.40 5.23 16.02
C GLY A 124 -0.31 4.23 15.63
N PHE A 125 -0.43 3.59 14.47
CA PHE A 125 0.59 2.66 13.95
C PHE A 125 1.93 3.37 13.72
N LEU A 126 1.92 4.58 13.17
CA LEU A 126 3.14 5.36 12.98
C LEU A 126 3.85 5.61 14.31
N ILE A 127 3.12 6.10 15.32
CA ILE A 127 3.68 6.38 16.65
C ILE A 127 4.21 5.09 17.30
N ILE A 128 3.43 4.01 17.27
CA ILE A 128 3.84 2.72 17.85
C ILE A 128 5.11 2.18 17.18
N CYS A 129 5.21 2.22 15.85
CA CYS A 129 6.41 1.73 15.15
C CYS A 129 7.63 2.58 15.51
N CYS A 130 7.48 3.90 15.57
CA CYS A 130 8.57 4.80 15.96
C CYS A 130 9.01 4.60 17.43
N LEU A 131 8.05 4.44 18.35
CA LEU A 131 8.34 4.21 19.77
C LEU A 131 9.02 2.85 19.98
N LEU A 132 8.54 1.80 19.33
CA LEU A 132 9.15 0.48 19.40
C LEU A 132 10.55 0.47 18.80
N PHE A 133 10.74 1.13 17.64
CA PHE A 133 12.08 1.28 17.07
C PHE A 133 13.03 1.99 18.03
N LEU A 134 12.61 3.12 18.62
CA LEU A 134 13.42 3.83 19.60
C LEU A 134 13.73 2.97 20.83
N ALA A 135 12.73 2.26 21.37
CA ALA A 135 12.91 1.35 22.50
C ALA A 135 13.90 0.23 22.17
N THR A 136 13.78 -0.39 20.99
CA THR A 136 14.73 -1.40 20.51
C THR A 136 16.14 -0.82 20.44
N GLN A 137 16.35 0.35 19.84
CA GLN A 137 17.69 0.96 19.73
C GLN A 137 18.29 1.36 21.10
N LEU A 138 17.48 1.83 22.04
CA LEU A 138 17.95 2.24 23.37
C LEU A 138 18.30 1.06 24.28
N ILE A 139 17.62 -0.08 24.12
CA ILE A 139 17.78 -1.25 25.00
C ILE A 139 18.72 -2.30 24.37
N LYS A 140 18.97 -2.22 23.07
CA LYS A 140 19.87 -3.12 22.35
C LYS A 140 21.29 -3.06 22.91
N SER A 141 21.86 -4.23 23.18
CA SER A 141 23.26 -4.34 23.62
C SER A 141 24.20 -3.89 22.50
N SER A 142 25.26 -3.15 22.84
CA SER A 142 26.27 -2.64 21.90
C SER A 142 27.28 -3.69 21.42
N SER A 143 27.08 -4.96 21.80
CA SER A 143 28.00 -6.04 21.48
C SER A 143 27.91 -6.48 20.03
N THR A 144 29.06 -6.59 19.37
CA THR A 144 29.20 -7.16 18.02
C THR A 144 29.32 -8.67 18.11
N ALA A 145 28.38 -9.38 17.48
CA ALA A 145 28.41 -10.83 17.38
C ALA A 145 29.53 -11.31 16.43
N PRO A 146 30.16 -12.47 16.69
CA PRO A 146 31.08 -13.09 15.74
C PRO A 146 30.35 -13.67 14.53
N ASN A 147 31.03 -13.67 13.37
CA ASN A 147 30.44 -14.00 12.06
C ASN A 147 29.94 -15.45 11.92
N ASN A 148 30.28 -16.33 12.84
CA ASN A 148 30.05 -17.78 12.80
C ASN A 148 28.84 -18.26 13.63
N VAL A 149 28.12 -17.37 14.32
CA VAL A 149 26.95 -17.74 15.13
C VAL A 149 25.71 -17.04 14.60
N ALA A 150 24.57 -17.74 14.57
CA ALA A 150 23.28 -17.23 14.07
C ALA A 150 22.96 -15.85 14.69
N VAL A 151 23.10 -14.80 13.86
CA VAL A 151 23.30 -13.41 14.27
C VAL A 151 22.12 -12.80 15.04
N LEU A 152 20.91 -13.36 14.97
CA LEU A 152 19.71 -12.70 15.51
C LEU A 152 19.53 -12.85 17.03
N SER A 153 19.82 -14.00 17.63
CA SER A 153 19.67 -14.20 19.08
C SER A 153 20.61 -13.26 19.85
N ILE A 154 21.83 -13.13 19.33
CA ILE A 154 22.96 -12.41 19.90
C ILE A 154 22.74 -10.88 19.93
N VAL A 155 21.93 -10.36 19.01
CA VAL A 155 21.79 -8.91 18.75
C VAL A 155 20.36 -8.40 19.06
N SER A 156 19.45 -9.29 19.46
CA SER A 156 18.04 -8.97 19.72
C SER A 156 17.83 -8.24 21.07
N SER A 157 17.12 -7.10 21.04
CA SER A 157 16.69 -6.42 22.25
C SER A 157 15.60 -7.22 22.98
N PRO A 158 15.34 -7.02 24.29
CA PRO A 158 14.21 -7.63 24.98
C PRO A 158 12.85 -7.36 24.29
N VAL A 159 12.73 -6.23 23.60
CA VAL A 159 11.57 -5.87 22.79
C VAL A 159 11.44 -6.84 21.62
N ASP A 160 12.52 -7.07 20.87
CA ASP A 160 12.53 -8.00 19.75
C ASP A 160 12.21 -9.43 20.21
N LYS A 161 12.83 -9.90 21.30
CA LYS A 161 12.56 -11.24 21.87
C LYS A 161 11.08 -11.47 22.16
N THR A 162 10.38 -10.41 22.58
CA THR A 162 8.95 -10.46 22.92
C THR A 162 8.03 -10.36 21.70
N LEU A 163 8.45 -9.62 20.67
CA LEU A 163 7.59 -9.22 19.54
C LEU A 163 7.92 -9.93 18.22
N LEU A 164 9.04 -10.65 18.11
CA LEU A 164 9.34 -11.51 16.97
C LEU A 164 8.29 -12.62 16.81
N TYR A 165 8.18 -13.16 15.60
CA TYR A 165 7.10 -14.10 15.25
C TYR A 165 7.19 -15.39 16.06
N ASP A 166 8.41 -15.84 16.31
CA ASP A 166 8.70 -16.93 17.22
C ASP A 166 10.00 -16.64 17.97
N TYR A 167 10.22 -17.34 19.06
CA TYR A 167 11.47 -17.29 19.81
C TYR A 167 11.79 -18.71 20.29
N PRO A 168 12.33 -19.57 19.39
CA PRO A 168 12.48 -20.99 19.65
C PRO A 168 13.39 -21.27 20.84
N GLN A 169 13.25 -22.46 21.45
CA GLN A 169 14.12 -22.89 22.55
C GLN A 169 15.61 -22.75 22.21
N PHE A 170 15.99 -22.97 20.95
CA PHE A 170 17.34 -22.73 20.46
C PHE A 170 17.84 -21.31 20.81
N TYR A 171 17.03 -20.27 20.59
CA TYR A 171 17.41 -18.89 20.92
C TYR A 171 17.52 -18.66 22.43
N GLU A 172 16.65 -19.27 23.23
CA GLU A 172 16.72 -19.18 24.70
C GLU A 172 17.99 -19.81 25.27
N LEU A 173 18.45 -20.91 24.68
CA LEU A 173 19.68 -21.58 25.09
C LEU A 173 20.91 -20.75 24.73
N VAL A 174 20.93 -20.15 23.54
CA VAL A 174 21.99 -19.22 23.12
C VAL A 174 22.03 -17.99 24.03
N ASP A 175 20.88 -17.40 24.33
CA ASP A 175 20.73 -16.30 25.30
C ASP A 175 21.30 -16.67 26.68
N ARG A 176 20.97 -17.87 27.15
CA ARG A 176 21.45 -18.38 28.43
C ARG A 176 22.97 -18.52 28.42
N PHE A 177 23.53 -19.06 27.33
CA PHE A 177 24.97 -19.20 27.19
C PHE A 177 25.68 -17.85 27.25
N ILE A 178 25.23 -16.88 26.44
CA ILE A 178 25.81 -15.54 26.38
C ILE A 178 25.71 -14.84 27.75
N ARG A 179 24.58 -14.99 28.44
CA ARG A 179 24.37 -14.37 29.76
C ARG A 179 25.40 -14.85 30.80
N PHE A 180 25.83 -16.11 30.73
CA PHE A 180 26.75 -16.69 31.71
C PHE A 180 28.22 -16.68 31.29
N TYR A 181 28.49 -16.82 29.99
CA TYR A 181 29.86 -17.04 29.47
C TYR A 181 30.33 -15.95 28.49
N GLY A 182 29.48 -14.98 28.17
CA GLY A 182 29.79 -13.91 27.23
C GLY A 182 29.89 -14.38 25.78
N TYR A 183 30.20 -13.43 24.89
CA TYR A 183 30.35 -13.70 23.45
C TYR A 183 31.68 -14.38 23.14
N GLU A 184 32.74 -14.08 23.90
CA GLU A 184 34.08 -14.66 23.75
C GLU A 184 34.07 -16.20 23.93
N GLY A 185 33.17 -16.69 24.79
CA GLY A 185 32.96 -18.12 24.99
C GLY A 185 32.44 -18.85 23.75
N LEU A 186 31.80 -18.15 22.79
CA LEU A 186 31.39 -18.75 21.51
C LEU A 186 32.55 -18.84 20.51
N GLU A 187 33.59 -18.02 20.67
CA GLU A 187 34.77 -18.03 19.79
C GLU A 187 35.84 -19.03 20.27
N ASN A 188 36.12 -19.08 21.58
CA ASN A 188 37.10 -20.00 22.15
C ASN A 188 36.42 -21.12 22.95
N THR A 189 35.97 -22.16 22.24
CA THR A 189 35.24 -23.29 22.84
C THR A 189 36.13 -24.26 23.64
N LYS A 190 37.47 -24.16 23.53
CA LYS A 190 38.41 -25.14 24.10
C LYS A 190 38.69 -24.93 25.59
N ASP A 191 38.59 -23.70 26.09
CA ASP A 191 38.90 -23.34 27.49
C ASP A 191 37.62 -23.15 28.34
N LEU A 192 36.48 -23.63 27.85
CA LEU A 192 35.20 -23.48 28.52
C LEU A 192 35.00 -24.49 29.67
N PRO A 193 34.36 -24.09 30.79
CA PRO A 193 33.92 -25.01 31.84
C PRO A 193 33.03 -26.14 31.30
N ASN A 194 33.02 -27.28 31.99
CA ASN A 194 32.22 -28.45 31.58
C ASN A 194 30.73 -28.11 31.41
N GLU A 195 30.18 -27.23 32.25
CA GLU A 195 28.79 -26.77 32.16
C GLU A 195 28.53 -25.97 30.88
N ALA A 196 29.50 -25.16 30.44
CA ALA A 196 29.41 -24.39 29.21
C ALA A 196 29.48 -25.31 27.98
N GLN A 197 30.35 -26.33 28.01
CA GLN A 197 30.42 -27.35 26.95
C GLN A 197 29.12 -28.15 26.83
N ALA A 198 28.53 -28.55 27.97
CA ALA A 198 27.23 -29.23 27.99
C ALA A 198 26.11 -28.34 27.42
N LEU A 199 26.14 -27.03 27.70
CA LEU A 199 25.17 -26.08 27.15
C LEU A 199 25.36 -25.89 25.63
N LEU A 200 26.60 -25.81 25.14
CA LEU A 200 26.89 -25.78 23.69
C LEU A 200 26.41 -27.04 22.98
N GLN A 201 26.70 -28.21 23.55
CA GLN A 201 26.21 -29.47 23.02
C GLN A 201 24.68 -29.48 22.95
N LYS A 202 24.01 -28.95 23.99
CA LYS A 202 22.55 -28.82 23.97
C LYS A 202 22.06 -27.87 22.88
N ILE A 203 22.72 -26.73 22.67
CA ILE A 203 22.40 -25.77 21.61
C ILE A 203 22.51 -26.44 20.23
N GLU A 204 23.62 -27.15 19.98
CA GLU A 204 23.88 -27.84 18.71
C GLU A 204 22.82 -28.89 18.37
N HIS A 205 22.29 -29.59 19.38
CA HIS A 205 21.28 -30.64 19.20
C HIS A 205 19.83 -30.14 19.31
N THR A 206 19.60 -28.84 19.53
CA THR A 206 18.24 -28.29 19.62
C THR A 206 17.80 -27.80 18.25
N PRO A 207 16.88 -28.50 17.56
CA PRO A 207 16.40 -28.06 16.26
C PRO A 207 15.48 -26.83 16.41
N PHE A 208 15.46 -25.98 15.40
CA PHE A 208 14.47 -24.90 15.29
C PHE A 208 14.10 -24.65 13.83
N TRP A 209 12.92 -24.08 13.62
CA TRP A 209 12.42 -23.81 12.28
C TRP A 209 13.19 -22.67 11.60
N GLN A 210 13.90 -22.99 10.52
CA GLN A 210 14.68 -22.05 9.70
C GLN A 210 13.98 -21.65 8.38
N GLY A 211 12.81 -22.23 8.12
CA GLY A 211 12.02 -21.95 6.92
C GLY A 211 12.28 -22.93 5.76
N PHE A 212 11.33 -22.95 4.83
CA PHE A 212 11.40 -23.74 3.60
C PHE A 212 12.60 -23.37 2.71
N TYR A 213 13.06 -22.12 2.75
CA TYR A 213 14.24 -21.67 2.02
C TYR A 213 15.48 -22.47 2.44
N HIS A 214 15.70 -22.61 3.75
CA HIS A 214 16.83 -23.37 4.27
C HIS A 214 16.70 -24.87 3.93
N LEU A 215 15.52 -25.47 4.13
CA LEU A 215 15.26 -26.87 3.79
C LEU A 215 15.52 -27.17 2.31
N ALA A 216 15.12 -26.26 1.42
CA ALA A 216 15.34 -26.40 -0.02
C ALA A 216 16.83 -26.33 -0.41
N LEU A 217 17.65 -25.61 0.38
CA LEU A 217 19.10 -25.54 0.21
C LEU A 217 19.80 -26.77 0.78
N SER A 218 19.46 -27.19 2.01
CA SER A 218 20.19 -28.23 2.74
C SER A 218 19.81 -29.66 2.33
N GLU A 219 18.52 -29.91 2.10
CA GLU A 219 17.97 -31.27 1.94
C GLU A 219 17.35 -31.52 0.56
N GLY A 220 17.24 -30.48 -0.26
CA GLY A 220 16.65 -30.54 -1.59
C GLY A 220 15.11 -30.61 -1.58
N PHE A 221 14.50 -30.16 -2.68
CA PHE A 221 13.04 -29.97 -2.78
C PHE A 221 12.21 -31.25 -2.56
N GLN A 222 12.78 -32.45 -2.68
CA GLN A 222 12.03 -33.70 -2.51
C GLN A 222 11.67 -33.99 -1.06
N ASN A 223 12.46 -33.54 -0.08
CA ASN A 223 12.16 -33.75 1.34
C ASN A 223 11.04 -32.83 1.85
N LEU A 224 10.81 -31.68 1.19
CA LEU A 224 9.70 -30.77 1.53
C LEU A 224 8.33 -31.44 1.46
N PHE A 225 8.15 -32.40 0.55
CA PHE A 225 6.88 -33.10 0.35
C PHE A 225 6.67 -34.30 1.28
N GLN A 226 7.70 -34.69 2.05
CA GLN A 226 7.63 -35.81 3.00
C GLN A 226 7.05 -35.39 4.36
N GLY A 227 6.93 -34.07 4.63
CA GLY A 227 6.18 -33.52 5.77
C GLY A 227 6.81 -33.72 7.16
N ASN A 228 7.96 -34.38 7.27
CA ASN A 228 8.70 -34.49 8.51
C ASN A 228 9.83 -33.46 8.56
N PHE A 229 9.52 -32.28 9.11
CA PHE A 229 10.43 -31.13 9.11
C PHE A 229 11.48 -31.15 10.22
N GLY A 230 11.44 -32.12 11.15
CA GLY A 230 12.45 -32.31 12.20
C GLY A 230 12.56 -31.19 13.26
N ALA A 231 11.91 -30.04 13.05
CA ALA A 231 11.96 -28.88 13.93
C ALA A 231 10.55 -28.45 14.39
N PRO A 232 10.39 -28.00 15.65
CA PRO A 232 9.14 -27.45 16.13
C PRO A 232 8.79 -26.14 15.38
N LEU A 233 7.49 -25.94 15.12
CA LEU A 233 6.95 -24.70 14.57
C LEU A 233 6.06 -24.01 15.60
N PHE A 234 6.01 -22.68 15.54
CA PHE A 234 5.11 -21.84 16.31
C PHE A 234 5.27 -22.03 17.83
N GLU A 235 6.49 -22.24 18.33
CA GLU A 235 6.75 -22.61 19.73
C GLU A 235 6.07 -21.62 20.69
N LYS A 236 6.40 -20.32 20.58
CA LYS A 236 5.84 -19.30 21.47
C LYS A 236 4.37 -19.03 21.24
N ILE A 237 3.89 -19.19 20.02
CA ILE A 237 2.46 -19.05 19.72
C ILE A 237 1.67 -20.19 20.36
N SER A 238 2.21 -21.42 20.37
CA SER A 238 1.61 -22.59 21.03
C SER A 238 1.58 -22.46 22.56
N GLU A 239 2.51 -21.70 23.14
CA GLU A 239 2.52 -21.31 24.55
C GLU A 239 1.49 -20.20 24.88
N GLY A 240 0.72 -19.71 23.90
CA GLY A 240 -0.33 -18.70 24.10
C GLY A 240 0.08 -17.26 23.74
N GLN A 241 1.28 -17.05 23.19
CA GLN A 241 1.76 -15.71 22.79
C GLN A 241 1.20 -15.27 21.42
N VAL A 242 -0.13 -15.25 21.29
CA VAL A 242 -0.85 -15.06 20.01
C VAL A 242 -0.60 -13.71 19.34
N TRP A 243 -0.14 -12.69 20.08
CA TRP A 243 0.22 -11.39 19.52
C TRP A 243 1.37 -11.49 18.51
N ARG A 244 2.21 -12.53 18.61
CA ARG A 244 3.34 -12.77 17.71
C ARG A 244 2.94 -13.02 16.26
N LEU A 245 1.69 -13.39 16.01
CA LEU A 245 1.14 -13.44 14.66
C LEU A 245 1.20 -12.08 13.95
N PHE A 246 1.11 -10.98 14.70
CA PHE A 246 1.05 -9.62 14.15
C PHE A 246 2.25 -8.74 14.54
N SER A 247 2.76 -8.86 15.77
CA SER A 247 3.77 -7.94 16.32
C SER A 247 5.07 -7.76 15.51
N PRO A 248 5.56 -8.73 14.71
CA PRO A 248 6.73 -8.49 13.84
C PRO A 248 6.53 -7.33 12.87
N ALA A 249 5.28 -7.07 12.48
CA ALA A 249 4.95 -5.97 11.58
C ALA A 249 5.25 -4.59 12.18
N LEU A 250 5.34 -4.49 13.52
CA LEU A 250 5.59 -3.24 14.24
C LEU A 250 7.09 -2.98 14.47
N LEU A 251 7.92 -4.01 14.36
CA LEU A 251 9.37 -3.94 14.52
C LEU A 251 10.04 -3.47 13.23
N HIS A 252 11.20 -2.81 13.34
CA HIS A 252 11.99 -2.35 12.19
C HIS A 252 13.48 -2.54 12.47
N GLY A 253 14.22 -3.06 11.49
CA GLY A 253 15.64 -3.42 11.64
C GLY A 253 16.58 -2.20 11.64
N ASP A 254 16.22 -1.16 10.90
CA ASP A 254 17.04 0.04 10.71
C ASP A 254 16.17 1.28 10.44
N ILE A 255 16.81 2.45 10.49
CA ILE A 255 16.13 3.75 10.36
C ILE A 255 15.55 3.98 8.95
N PHE A 256 16.20 3.49 7.90
CA PHE A 256 15.71 3.67 6.53
C PHE A 256 14.50 2.76 6.29
N HIS A 257 14.55 1.52 6.77
CA HIS A 257 13.42 0.61 6.74
C HIS A 257 12.20 1.20 7.47
N LEU A 258 12.39 1.77 8.67
CA LEU A 258 11.31 2.49 9.36
C LEU A 258 10.82 3.68 8.53
N PHE A 259 11.72 4.53 8.07
CA PHE A 259 11.37 5.74 7.32
C PHE A 259 10.51 5.44 6.09
N PHE A 260 10.95 4.50 5.25
CA PHE A 260 10.20 4.15 4.03
C PHE A 260 8.86 3.49 4.37
N ASN A 261 8.79 2.60 5.36
CA ASN A 261 7.52 2.00 5.75
C ASN A 261 6.54 3.06 6.26
N MET A 262 7.00 4.00 7.10
CA MET A 262 6.13 5.03 7.65
C MET A 262 5.71 6.04 6.58
N LEU A 263 6.60 6.40 5.65
CA LEU A 263 6.26 7.24 4.49
C LEU A 263 5.11 6.62 3.69
N TRP A 264 5.21 5.33 3.36
CA TRP A 264 4.17 4.63 2.60
C TRP A 264 2.91 4.38 3.42
N LEU A 265 3.01 4.16 4.73
CA LEU A 265 1.86 4.09 5.62
C LEU A 265 1.07 5.41 5.62
N ILE A 266 1.76 6.55 5.60
CA ILE A 266 1.12 7.87 5.49
C ILE A 266 0.39 8.00 4.16
N VAL A 267 1.01 7.60 3.05
CA VAL A 267 0.43 7.75 1.71
C VAL A 267 -0.76 6.80 1.51
N LEU A 268 -0.56 5.51 1.77
CA LEU A 268 -1.54 4.45 1.48
C LEU A 268 -2.59 4.32 2.60
N GLY A 269 -2.13 4.28 3.85
CA GLY A 269 -2.99 4.10 5.02
C GLY A 269 -4.00 5.23 5.18
N LYS A 270 -3.59 6.48 4.92
CA LYS A 270 -4.50 7.63 4.93
C LYS A 270 -5.64 7.50 3.93
N GLN A 271 -5.35 7.06 2.70
CA GLN A 271 -6.38 6.88 1.67
C GLN A 271 -7.40 5.81 2.08
N ILE A 272 -6.90 4.69 2.61
CA ILE A 272 -7.75 3.57 3.02
C ILE A 272 -8.59 3.94 4.25
N GLU A 273 -8.00 4.53 5.28
CA GLU A 273 -8.70 4.89 6.53
C GLU A 273 -9.83 5.90 6.28
N GLN A 274 -9.69 6.79 5.30
CA GLN A 274 -10.73 7.77 4.95
C GLN A 274 -11.94 7.15 4.25
N ARG A 275 -11.75 6.01 3.57
CA ARG A 275 -12.79 5.35 2.76
C ARG A 275 -13.37 4.13 3.46
N MET A 276 -12.68 3.61 4.45
CA MET A 276 -13.08 2.41 5.14
C MET A 276 -13.42 2.72 6.60
N SER A 277 -14.52 2.15 7.10
CA SER A 277 -14.86 2.26 8.52
C SER A 277 -13.71 1.73 9.40
N LYS A 278 -13.51 2.35 10.57
CA LYS A 278 -12.42 2.03 11.51
C LYS A 278 -12.25 0.52 11.77
N GLY A 279 -13.34 -0.21 12.03
CA GLY A 279 -13.29 -1.65 12.30
C GLY A 279 -12.81 -2.49 11.11
N ARG A 280 -13.26 -2.14 9.90
CA ARG A 280 -12.81 -2.82 8.67
C ARG A 280 -11.35 -2.48 8.34
N TYR A 281 -10.92 -1.25 8.60
CA TYR A 281 -9.51 -0.86 8.43
C TYR A 281 -8.59 -1.61 9.38
N LEU A 282 -9.01 -1.76 10.65
CA LEU A 282 -8.26 -2.56 11.61
C LEU A 282 -8.20 -4.03 11.18
N LEU A 283 -9.34 -4.60 10.77
CA LEU A 283 -9.40 -5.97 10.30
C LEU A 283 -8.53 -6.19 9.06
N PHE A 284 -8.53 -5.24 8.11
CA PHE A 284 -7.66 -5.28 6.94
C PHE A 284 -6.18 -5.37 7.34
N ILE A 285 -5.73 -4.49 8.24
CA ILE A 285 -4.35 -4.47 8.72
C ILE A 285 -4.00 -5.78 9.43
N LEU A 286 -4.88 -6.28 10.30
CA LEU A 286 -4.66 -7.53 11.02
C LEU A 286 -4.58 -8.73 10.08
N VAL A 287 -5.51 -8.87 9.12
CA VAL A 287 -5.50 -9.97 8.15
C VAL A 287 -4.26 -9.91 7.28
N ALA A 288 -3.91 -8.72 6.75
CA ALA A 288 -2.73 -8.54 5.94
C ALA A 288 -1.46 -8.90 6.71
N GLY A 289 -1.30 -8.37 7.93
CA GLY A 289 -0.13 -8.60 8.77
C GLY A 289 0.02 -10.05 9.21
N ILE A 290 -1.06 -10.68 9.70
CA ILE A 290 -1.03 -12.09 10.12
C ILE A 290 -0.67 -12.99 8.94
N PHE A 291 -1.30 -12.76 7.77
CA PHE A 291 -1.03 -13.57 6.58
C PHE A 291 0.41 -13.40 6.09
N SER A 292 0.88 -12.15 5.94
CA SER A 292 2.24 -11.89 5.44
C SER A 292 3.32 -12.38 6.40
N ASN A 293 3.13 -12.20 7.71
CA ASN A 293 4.08 -12.66 8.72
C ASN A 293 4.14 -14.19 8.76
N THR A 294 2.99 -14.86 8.70
CA THR A 294 2.94 -16.33 8.70
C THR A 294 3.61 -16.90 7.45
N ALA A 295 3.35 -16.32 6.28
CA ALA A 295 4.01 -16.75 5.05
C ALA A 295 5.53 -16.54 5.10
N GLN A 296 6.00 -15.42 5.66
CA GLN A 296 7.42 -15.15 5.83
C GLN A 296 8.09 -16.09 6.83
N TYR A 297 7.43 -16.37 7.96
CA TYR A 297 7.93 -17.33 8.96
C TYR A 297 8.11 -18.72 8.36
N LEU A 298 7.11 -19.20 7.61
CA LEU A 298 7.19 -20.48 6.94
C LEU A 298 8.31 -20.51 5.90
N MET A 299 8.58 -19.40 5.21
CA MET A 299 9.63 -19.39 4.18
C MET A 299 11.05 -19.26 4.74
N SER A 300 11.27 -18.43 5.77
CA SER A 300 12.62 -18.03 6.18
C SER A 300 12.85 -18.02 7.69
N GLY A 301 11.97 -18.65 8.47
CA GLY A 301 12.07 -18.72 9.92
C GLY A 301 11.69 -17.41 10.62
N PRO A 302 11.96 -17.28 11.94
CA PRO A 302 11.46 -16.18 12.77
C PRO A 302 12.16 -14.83 12.55
N ASN A 303 13.20 -14.77 11.72
CA ASN A 303 14.11 -13.63 11.66
C ASN A 303 13.68 -12.58 10.64
N PHE A 304 12.52 -11.97 10.87
CA PHE A 304 12.00 -10.90 10.03
C PHE A 304 11.20 -9.88 10.84
N VAL A 305 11.16 -8.65 10.33
CA VAL A 305 10.46 -7.52 10.93
C VAL A 305 9.97 -6.59 9.81
N GLY A 306 8.96 -5.77 10.10
CA GLY A 306 8.59 -4.64 9.25
C GLY A 306 7.12 -4.63 8.82
N PHE A 307 6.60 -3.42 8.63
CA PHE A 307 5.21 -3.17 8.22
C PHE A 307 4.98 -3.42 6.71
N SER A 308 6.03 -3.74 5.96
CA SER A 308 6.06 -3.73 4.50
C SER A 308 5.12 -4.74 3.83
N GLY A 309 4.87 -5.91 4.43
CA GLY A 309 3.87 -6.86 3.94
C GLY A 309 2.46 -6.26 3.92
N ILE A 310 2.10 -5.51 4.96
CA ILE A 310 0.83 -4.77 5.05
C ILE A 310 0.78 -3.66 3.99
N LEU A 311 1.89 -2.96 3.76
CA LEU A 311 1.97 -1.91 2.74
C LEU A 311 1.78 -2.48 1.32
N CYS A 312 2.34 -3.65 1.03
CA CYS A 312 2.12 -4.34 -0.24
C CYS A 312 0.64 -4.75 -0.40
N ALA A 313 -0.01 -5.16 0.69
CA ALA A 313 -1.45 -5.41 0.69
C ALA A 313 -2.25 -4.12 0.43
N MET A 314 -1.89 -3.01 1.09
CA MET A 314 -2.54 -1.71 0.88
C MET A 314 -2.41 -1.24 -0.57
N LEU A 315 -1.22 -1.36 -1.15
CA LEU A 315 -0.95 -0.97 -2.54
C LEU A 315 -1.83 -1.73 -3.53
N THR A 316 -1.81 -3.06 -3.47
CA THR A 316 -2.57 -3.91 -4.38
C THR A 316 -4.07 -3.85 -4.13
N PHE A 317 -4.50 -3.66 -2.88
CA PHE A 317 -5.88 -3.36 -2.54
C PHE A 317 -6.35 -2.09 -3.24
N ILE A 318 -5.62 -0.99 -3.08
CA ILE A 318 -5.96 0.29 -3.70
C ILE A 318 -5.99 0.16 -5.23
N TRP A 319 -5.00 -0.53 -5.82
CA TRP A 319 -4.96 -0.79 -7.26
C TRP A 319 -6.22 -1.51 -7.75
N VAL A 320 -6.66 -2.57 -7.05
CA VAL A 320 -7.90 -3.29 -7.41
C VAL A 320 -9.13 -2.39 -7.24
N ARG A 321 -9.24 -1.64 -6.14
CA ARG A 321 -10.38 -0.73 -5.90
C ARG A 321 -10.44 0.38 -6.95
N GLN A 322 -9.32 0.94 -7.37
CA GLN A 322 -9.28 1.97 -8.40
C GLN A 322 -9.79 1.46 -9.76
N GLN A 323 -9.57 0.19 -10.07
CA GLN A 323 -10.05 -0.45 -11.31
C GLN A 323 -11.52 -0.88 -11.22
N GLN A 324 -11.96 -1.43 -10.08
CA GLN A 324 -13.29 -2.01 -9.92
C GLN A 324 -14.34 -1.03 -9.41
N ALA A 325 -13.92 -0.05 -8.61
CA ALA A 325 -14.78 0.94 -7.99
C ALA A 325 -14.13 2.34 -8.02
N PRO A 326 -13.93 2.94 -9.22
CA PRO A 326 -13.27 4.25 -9.35
C PRO A 326 -13.96 5.37 -8.54
N TRP A 327 -15.27 5.25 -8.30
CA TRP A 327 -16.07 6.20 -7.52
C TRP A 327 -15.67 6.27 -6.04
N GLU A 328 -14.93 5.30 -5.52
CA GLU A 328 -14.36 5.35 -4.17
C GLU A 328 -13.23 6.39 -4.08
N GLY A 329 -12.74 6.88 -5.22
CA GLY A 329 -11.83 8.01 -5.30
C GLY A 329 -10.44 7.71 -4.79
N TYR A 330 -10.02 6.44 -4.75
CA TYR A 330 -8.63 6.08 -4.53
C TYR A 330 -7.75 6.67 -5.63
N GLN A 331 -6.60 7.23 -5.25
CA GLN A 331 -5.68 7.88 -6.18
C GLN A 331 -4.29 7.33 -5.94
N LEU A 332 -3.90 6.38 -6.78
CA LEU A 332 -2.50 6.05 -6.98
C LEU A 332 -2.07 6.65 -8.32
N ASP A 333 -1.10 7.56 -8.28
CA ASP A 333 -0.44 8.03 -9.47
C ASP A 333 0.40 6.90 -10.08
N ARG A 334 0.54 6.94 -11.40
CA ARG A 334 1.25 5.90 -12.16
C ARG A 334 2.73 5.80 -11.74
N LEU A 335 3.34 6.88 -11.27
CA LEU A 335 4.73 6.88 -10.80
C LEU A 335 4.85 6.13 -9.48
N THR A 336 3.95 6.33 -8.52
CA THR A 336 3.89 5.56 -7.27
C THR A 336 3.74 4.06 -7.54
N ILE A 337 2.82 3.66 -8.42
CA ILE A 337 2.64 2.25 -8.77
C ILE A 337 3.91 1.70 -9.42
N SER A 338 4.50 2.45 -10.37
CA SER A 338 5.72 2.01 -11.07
C SER A 338 6.91 1.89 -10.11
N PHE A 339 7.11 2.87 -9.23
CA PHE A 339 8.15 2.85 -8.21
C PHE A 339 7.99 1.66 -7.27
N MET A 340 6.78 1.43 -6.75
CA MET A 340 6.53 0.30 -5.85
C MET A 340 6.69 -1.05 -6.54
N LEU A 341 6.26 -1.20 -7.81
CA LEU A 341 6.47 -2.42 -8.58
C LEU A 341 7.94 -2.67 -8.87
N ILE A 342 8.68 -1.64 -9.30
CA ILE A 342 10.14 -1.73 -9.51
C ILE A 342 10.83 -2.11 -8.21
N PHE A 343 10.43 -1.52 -7.08
CA PHE A 343 10.98 -1.86 -5.77
C PHE A 343 10.69 -3.31 -5.39
N ILE A 344 9.43 -3.77 -5.45
CA ILE A 344 9.05 -5.15 -5.10
C ILE A 344 9.74 -6.17 -6.01
N ILE A 345 9.75 -5.93 -7.33
CA ILE A 345 10.39 -6.81 -8.31
C ILE A 345 11.91 -6.79 -8.11
N GLY A 346 12.51 -5.61 -7.91
CA GLY A 346 13.94 -5.46 -7.65
C GLY A 346 14.39 -6.24 -6.42
N MET A 347 13.63 -6.15 -5.33
CA MET A 347 13.92 -6.89 -4.09
C MET A 347 13.74 -8.42 -4.28
N ALA A 348 12.73 -8.85 -5.03
CA ALA A 348 12.55 -10.27 -5.38
C ALA A 348 13.66 -10.82 -6.29
N LEU A 349 14.14 -10.02 -7.24
CA LEU A 349 15.27 -10.37 -8.12
C LEU A 349 16.58 -10.47 -7.33
N LEU A 350 16.83 -9.53 -6.42
CA LEU A 350 18.00 -9.57 -5.54
C LEU A 350 18.00 -10.84 -4.67
N GLN A 351 16.83 -11.26 -4.15
CA GLN A 351 16.72 -12.54 -3.43
C GLN A 351 16.97 -13.75 -4.31
N SER A 352 16.42 -13.75 -5.52
CA SER A 352 16.58 -14.87 -6.45
C SER A 352 18.05 -15.03 -6.86
N LEU A 353 18.74 -13.91 -7.06
CA LEU A 353 20.17 -13.88 -7.31
C LEU A 353 20.98 -14.34 -6.09
N SER A 354 20.63 -13.86 -4.90
CA SER A 354 21.21 -14.30 -3.62
C SER A 354 21.14 -15.83 -3.46
N PHE A 355 19.95 -16.42 -3.67
CA PHE A 355 19.76 -17.88 -3.65
C PHE A 355 20.60 -18.62 -4.68
N PHE A 356 20.64 -18.10 -5.92
CA PHE A 356 21.45 -18.70 -6.98
C PHE A 356 22.94 -18.65 -6.64
N VAL A 357 23.42 -17.51 -6.15
CA VAL A 357 24.84 -17.35 -5.78
C VAL A 357 25.20 -18.27 -4.62
N GLU A 358 24.38 -18.32 -3.57
CA GLU A 358 24.60 -19.19 -2.42
C GLU A 358 24.59 -20.67 -2.82
N LYS A 359 23.65 -21.09 -3.68
CA LYS A 359 23.52 -22.49 -4.11
C LYS A 359 24.62 -22.98 -5.05
N PHE A 360 25.13 -22.12 -5.93
CA PHE A 360 26.08 -22.52 -6.98
C PHE A 360 27.52 -22.12 -6.70
N PHE A 361 27.76 -21.15 -5.82
CA PHE A 361 29.08 -20.61 -5.55
C PHE A 361 29.48 -20.65 -4.07
N ASP A 362 28.64 -21.19 -3.18
CA ASP A 362 28.85 -21.24 -1.72
C ASP A 362 29.20 -19.86 -1.11
N LEU A 363 28.81 -18.78 -1.79
CA LEU A 363 28.99 -17.41 -1.33
C LEU A 363 27.72 -16.99 -0.62
N GLY A 364 27.76 -17.00 0.72
CA GLY A 364 26.68 -16.53 1.59
C GLY A 364 26.44 -15.03 1.43
N MET A 365 25.63 -14.65 0.45
CA MET A 365 25.07 -13.31 0.32
C MET A 365 23.58 -13.41 0.57
N SER A 366 23.13 -13.38 1.82
CA SER A 366 21.69 -13.32 2.12
C SER A 366 21.32 -11.92 2.62
N PRO A 367 20.82 -11.03 1.75
CA PRO A 367 20.08 -9.87 2.24
C PRO A 367 18.88 -10.40 3.04
N ASN A 368 18.81 -10.09 4.33
CA ASN A 368 17.65 -10.39 5.20
C ASN A 368 16.43 -9.52 4.81
N ILE A 369 15.98 -9.64 3.55
CA ILE A 369 14.80 -8.95 3.03
C ILE A 369 13.63 -9.93 3.07
N ALA A 370 12.55 -9.54 3.75
CA ALA A 370 11.33 -10.33 3.86
C ALA A 370 10.50 -10.34 2.56
N ASN A 371 11.05 -10.90 1.48
CA ASN A 371 10.42 -10.89 0.16
C ASN A 371 9.12 -11.69 0.11
N THR A 372 9.02 -12.78 0.88
CA THR A 372 7.79 -13.56 0.98
C THR A 372 6.69 -12.74 1.65
N ALA A 373 7.00 -11.92 2.66
CA ALA A 373 6.04 -11.00 3.27
C ALA A 373 5.48 -9.99 2.24
N HIS A 374 6.34 -9.44 1.36
CA HIS A 374 5.91 -8.52 0.32
C HIS A 374 4.98 -9.18 -0.69
N LEU A 375 5.35 -10.36 -1.22
CA LEU A 375 4.56 -11.08 -2.23
C LEU A 375 3.24 -11.59 -1.66
N SER A 376 3.26 -12.19 -0.48
CA SER A 376 2.05 -12.68 0.20
C SER A 376 1.13 -11.53 0.63
N GLY A 377 1.71 -10.41 1.07
CA GLY A 377 1.00 -9.15 1.32
C GLY A 377 0.31 -8.61 0.06
N ALA A 378 1.03 -8.50 -1.05
CA ALA A 378 0.46 -8.12 -2.34
C ALA A 378 -0.68 -9.08 -2.76
N PHE A 379 -0.49 -10.39 -2.60
CA PHE A 379 -1.52 -11.38 -2.92
C PHE A 379 -2.79 -11.21 -2.06
N ILE A 380 -2.66 -11.05 -0.74
CA ILE A 380 -3.84 -10.88 0.12
C ILE A 380 -4.53 -9.54 -0.16
N GLY A 381 -3.79 -8.47 -0.45
CA GLY A 381 -4.38 -7.19 -0.87
C GLY A 381 -5.21 -7.29 -2.15
N LEU A 382 -4.73 -8.06 -3.15
CA LEU A 382 -5.49 -8.36 -4.37
C LEU A 382 -6.80 -9.09 -4.07
N LEU A 383 -6.80 -10.03 -3.12
CA LEU A 383 -8.00 -10.75 -2.71
C LEU A 383 -8.97 -9.83 -1.96
N LEU A 384 -8.48 -9.12 -0.93
CA LEU A 384 -9.30 -8.23 -0.11
C LEU A 384 -9.91 -7.09 -0.94
N GLY A 385 -9.21 -6.59 -1.97
CA GLY A 385 -9.72 -5.56 -2.87
C GLY A 385 -10.94 -5.99 -3.69
N ARG A 386 -11.07 -7.30 -3.96
CA ARG A 386 -12.22 -7.87 -4.70
C ARG A 386 -13.44 -8.10 -3.80
N LEU A 387 -13.28 -8.04 -2.48
CA LEU A 387 -14.36 -8.32 -1.54
C LEU A 387 -15.16 -7.04 -1.26
N ASN A 388 -16.48 -7.09 -1.52
CA ASN A 388 -17.40 -5.99 -1.22
C ASN A 388 -17.42 -5.60 0.26
N PHE A 389 -17.01 -6.49 1.17
CA PHE A 389 -16.90 -6.18 2.60
C PHE A 389 -15.98 -4.98 2.88
N PHE A 390 -14.88 -4.86 2.12
CA PHE A 390 -13.90 -3.78 2.26
C PHE A 390 -14.19 -2.58 1.35
N SER A 391 -15.34 -2.54 0.67
CA SER A 391 -15.72 -1.40 -0.16
C SER A 391 -15.98 -0.14 0.68
N TRP A 392 -15.86 1.00 0.01
CA TRP A 392 -16.31 2.28 0.51
C TRP A 392 -17.78 2.18 0.90
N ARG A 393 -18.14 2.86 1.99
CA ARG A 393 -19.52 3.03 2.41
C ARG A 393 -19.78 4.52 2.54
N HIS A 394 -20.78 5.01 1.83
CA HIS A 394 -21.40 6.29 2.15
C HIS A 394 -21.91 6.19 3.60
N THR A 395 -21.24 6.89 4.52
CA THR A 395 -21.76 7.16 5.86
C THR A 395 -22.43 8.51 5.87
#